data_AF-A0A497KPF9-F1
#
_entry.id   AF-A0A497KPF9-F1
#
_cell.length_a   1.000
_cell.length_b   1.000
_cell.length_c   1.000
_cell.angle_alpha   90.00
_cell.angle_beta   90.00
_cell.angle_gamma   90.00
#
_symmetry.space_group_name_H-M   'P 1'
#
loop_
_entity.id
_entity.type
_entity.pdbx_description
1 polymer ?
#
loop_
_entity_poly.entity_id
_entity_poly.type
_entity_poly.pdbx_seq_one_letter_code
_entity_poly.pdbx_strand_id
1 'polypeptide(L)' 'VHELRMVKIGDYAETFCMGTHVRSTGDIGKLKSLSLESKKKRRKIVYFELEN' A
#
# COMPACT_ATOMS: atom_id res chain seq x y z
N VAL A 1 7.81 19.13 20.54
CA VAL A 1 8.27 18.68 19.21
C VAL A 1 7.11 17.96 18.56
N HIS A 2 6.75 18.27 17.32
CA HIS A 2 5.77 17.50 16.54
C HIS A 2 6.57 16.62 15.57
N GLU A 3 6.63 15.32 15.83
CA GLU A 3 7.35 14.37 14.99
C GLU A 3 6.40 13.70 13.99
N LEU A 4 6.81 13.60 12.73
CA LEU A 4 6.08 12.90 11.68
C LEU A 4 6.58 11.46 11.56
N ARG A 5 5.66 10.49 11.61
CA ARG A 5 6.01 9.09 11.41
C ARG A 5 6.13 8.78 9.91
N MET A 6 7.34 8.38 9.51
CA MET A 6 7.65 7.92 8.17
C MET A 6 7.70 6.39 8.12
N VAL A 7 7.12 5.81 7.07
CA VAL A 7 7.18 4.38 6.76
C VAL A 7 7.98 4.23 5.48
N LYS A 8 9.06 3.44 5.55
CA LYS A 8 9.95 3.16 4.43
C LYS A 8 9.83 1.71 4.01
N ILE A 9 9.59 1.48 2.72
CA ILE A 9 9.50 0.16 2.09
C ILE A 9 10.71 -0.01 1.17
N GLY A 10 11.82 -0.51 1.72
CA GLY A 10 13.08 -0.69 1.00
C GLY A 10 13.46 0.57 0.21
N ASP A 11 13.82 0.37 -1.07
CA ASP A 11 14.10 1.45 -2.03
C ASP A 11 12.88 1.81 -2.90
N TYR A 12 11.70 1.24 -2.61
CA TYR A 12 10.50 1.38 -3.43
C TYR A 12 9.66 2.60 -3.07
N ALA A 13 9.52 2.89 -1.76
CA ALA A 13 8.67 3.96 -1.29
C ALA A 13 9.07 4.47 0.10
N GLU A 14 8.87 5.75 0.32
CA GLU A 14 8.93 6.41 1.62
C GLU A 14 7.74 7.35 1.74
N THR A 15 6.90 7.14 2.76
CA THR A 15 5.63 7.88 2.90
C THR A 15 5.27 8.11 4.35
N PHE A 16 4.48 9.14 4.63
CA PHE A 16 3.92 9.39 5.94
C PHE A 16 2.74 8.45 6.17
N CYS A 17 2.80 7.64 7.22
CA CYS A 17 1.67 6.80 7.63
C CYS A 17 1.74 6.49 9.12
N MET A 18 0.57 6.56 9.76
CA MET A 18 0.43 6.39 11.21
C MET A 18 -0.27 5.06 11.54
N GLY A 19 -0.57 4.24 10.55
CA GLY A 19 -1.22 2.94 10.71
C GLY A 19 -0.29 1.83 11.25
N THR A 20 -0.88 0.69 11.56
CA THR A 20 -0.13 -0.53 11.90
C THR A 20 0.30 -1.21 10.61
N HIS A 21 1.59 -1.53 10.50
CA HIS A 21 2.17 -2.18 9.33
C HIS A 21 2.78 -3.52 9.75
N VAL A 22 2.77 -4.48 8.82
CA VAL A 22 3.58 -5.69 8.94
C VAL A 22 5.07 -5.35 8.92
N ARG A 23 5.91 -6.27 9.42
CA ARG A 23 7.35 -6.03 9.54
C ARG A 23 8.05 -6.06 8.18
N SER A 24 7.63 -6.95 7.29
CA SER A 24 8.22 -7.13 5.97
C SER A 24 7.14 -7.27 4.89
N THR A 25 7.48 -6.96 3.63
CA THR A 25 6.54 -7.12 2.51
C THR A 25 6.18 -8.58 2.24
N GLY A 26 7.03 -9.53 2.67
CA GLY A 26 6.73 -10.96 2.58
C GLY A 26 5.57 -11.39 3.46
N ASP A 27 5.35 -10.70 4.58
CA ASP A 27 4.25 -10.99 5.53
C ASP A 27 2.86 -10.60 4.96
N ILE A 28 2.82 -9.87 3.84
CA ILE A 28 1.56 -9.52 3.14
C ILE A 28 0.98 -10.74 2.42
N GLY A 29 1.81 -11.71 2.02
CA GLY A 29 1.40 -12.84 1.20
C GLY A 29 1.36 -12.53 -0.29
N LYS A 30 0.68 -13.38 -1.06
CA LYS A 30 0.61 -13.29 -2.53
C LYS A 30 -0.64 -12.56 -3.00
N LEU A 31 -0.56 -11.96 -4.18
CA LEU A 31 -1.68 -11.29 -4.82
C LEU A 31 -2.60 -12.32 -5.50
N LYS A 32 -3.87 -12.38 -5.08
CA LYS A 32 -4.86 -13.31 -5.63
C LYS A 32 -5.59 -12.74 -6.85
N SER A 33 -5.98 -11.46 -6.78
CA SER A 33 -6.72 -10.81 -7.86
C SER A 33 -6.38 -9.32 -7.95
N LEU A 34 -6.53 -8.76 -9.15
CA LEU A 34 -6.27 -7.36 -9.45
C LEU A 34 -7.26 -6.89 -10.52
N SER A 35 -7.96 -5.79 -10.27
CA SER A 35 -8.80 -5.13 -11.26
C SER A 35 -8.63 -3.61 -11.20
N LEU A 36 -8.82 -2.96 -12.35
CA LEU A 36 -8.70 -1.52 -12.49
C LEU A 36 -10.01 -0.93 -12.96
N GLU A 37 -10.54 0.02 -12.20
CA GLU A 37 -11.72 0.79 -12.59
C GLU A 37 -11.31 2.22 -12.93
N SER A 38 -11.65 2.67 -14.14
CA SER A 38 -11.43 4.06 -14.54
C SER A 38 -12.52 4.96 -13.99
N LYS A 39 -12.14 6.06 -13.34
CA LYS A 39 -13.04 7.09 -12.81
C LYS A 39 -12.81 8.43 -13.51
N LYS A 40 -13.79 9.35 -13.34
CA LYS A 40 -13.71 10.71 -13.86
C LYS A 40 -12.45 11.44 -13.36
N LYS A 41 -12.01 12.45 -14.13
CA LYS A 41 -10.83 13.28 -13.85
C LYS A 41 -9.51 12.48 -13.84
N ARG A 42 -9.34 11.52 -14.76
CA ARG A 42 -8.12 10.70 -14.93
C ARG A 42 -7.74 9.88 -13.69
N ARG A 43 -8.70 9.61 -12.80
CA ARG A 43 -8.47 8.77 -11.62
C ARG A 43 -8.68 7.31 -11.97
N LYS A 44 -7.90 6.43 -11.35
CA LYS A 44 -8.08 4.99 -11.43
C LYS A 44 -8.22 4.46 -10.03
N ILE A 45 -9.13 3.52 -9.82
CA ILE A 45 -9.20 2.72 -8.60
C ILE A 45 -8.61 1.37 -8.92
N VAL A 46 -7.70 0.91 -8.05
CA VAL A 46 -7.10 -0.42 -8.14
C VAL A 46 -7.72 -1.24 -7.02
N TYR A 47 -8.49 -2.27 -7.38
CA TYR A 47 -9.01 -3.26 -6.43
C TYR A 47 -8.11 -4.47 -6.47
N PHE A 48 -7.74 -4.98 -5.30
CA PHE A 48 -6.91 -6.17 -5.19
C PHE A 48 -7.32 -7.02 -3.98
N GLU A 49 -7.04 -8.32 -4.09
CA GLU A 49 -7.20 -9.28 -3.00
C GLU A 49 -5.89 -10.03 -2.79
N LEU A 50 -5.62 -10.41 -1.54
CA LEU A 50 -4.47 -11.22 -1.16
C LEU A 50 -4.92 -12.68 -0.98
N GLU A 51 -3.98 -13.61 -1.16
CA GLU A 51 -4.17 -15.00 -0.75
C GLU A 51 -4.22 -15.07 0.79
N ASN A 52 -5.17 -15.84 1.32
CA ASN A 52 -5.28 -16.13 2.76
C ASN A 52 -4.33 -17.25 3.16
#